data_AF-A0A2T5J5C7-F1
#
_entry.id   AF-A0A2T5J5C7-F1
#
_cell.length_a   1.000
_cell.length_b   1.000
_cell.length_c   1.000
_cell.angle_alpha   90.00
_cell.angle_beta   90.00
_cell.angle_gamma   90.00
#
_symmetry.space_group_name_H-M   'P 1'
#
loop_
_entity.id
_entity.type
_entity.pdbx_description
1 polymer ?
#
loop_
_entity_poly.entity_id
_entity_poly.type
_entity_poly.pdbx_seq_one_letter_code
_entity_poly.pdbx_strand_id
1 'polypeptide(L)'
;MSNAVETASAPVTFTDGAVKELHKLKDQQELSDDFGLRIGVEGGGCAGMNYILGFDQKKDGDNEYDIEGIRVFMHKAHGLYLAGMQIDFQDGLNARGFVFNNPNAASTCGCGSSFSV
;
A
#
# COMPACT_ATOMS: atom_id res chain seq x y z
N MET A 1 4.25 11.03 -28.93
CA MET A 1 3.16 10.03 -28.90
C MET A 1 2.85 9.82 -27.42
N SER A 2 1.85 10.52 -26.91
CA SER A 2 1.53 10.54 -25.49
C SER A 2 0.41 9.52 -25.26
N ASN A 3 0.76 8.29 -24.89
CA ASN A 3 -0.23 7.34 -24.40
C ASN A 3 -0.69 7.83 -23.02
N ALA A 4 -1.75 8.62 -23.00
CA ALA A 4 -2.55 8.80 -21.80
C ALA A 4 -3.27 7.46 -21.57
N VAL A 5 -2.62 6.57 -20.83
CA VAL A 5 -3.32 5.49 -20.14
C VAL A 5 -4.34 6.19 -19.25
N GLU A 6 -5.61 5.88 -19.46
CA GLU A 6 -6.70 6.33 -18.60
C GLU A 6 -6.57 5.60 -17.26
N THR A 7 -5.58 6.01 -16.49
CA THR A 7 -5.29 5.45 -15.17
C THR A 7 -6.38 5.96 -14.25
N ALA A 8 -7.38 5.12 -13.98
CA ALA A 8 -8.33 5.38 -12.91
C ALA A 8 -7.54 5.80 -11.68
N SER A 9 -7.79 7.02 -11.17
CA SER A 9 -7.01 7.60 -10.08
C SER A 9 -7.12 6.67 -8.88
N ALA A 10 -6.03 5.94 -8.60
CA ALA A 10 -6.00 5.03 -7.49
C ALA A 10 -6.20 5.82 -6.20
N PRO A 11 -6.97 5.29 -5.23
CA PRO A 11 -7.18 5.99 -3.97
C PRO A 11 -5.89 6.13 -3.16
N VAL A 12 -4.83 5.39 -3.50
CA VAL A 12 -3.52 5.41 -2.83
C VAL A 12 -2.43 5.87 -3.77
N THR A 13 -1.34 6.36 -3.18
CA THR A 13 -0.10 6.71 -3.89
C THR A 13 1.09 5.99 -3.28
N PHE A 14 2.16 5.81 -4.05
CA PHE A 14 3.43 5.27 -3.57
C PHE A 14 4.50 6.33 -3.55
N THR A 15 5.49 6.16 -2.68
CA THR A 15 6.76 6.87 -2.80
C THR A 15 7.68 6.14 -3.80
N ASP A 16 8.64 6.87 -4.35
CA ASP A 16 9.67 6.30 -5.25
C ASP A 16 10.41 5.11 -4.62
N GLY A 17 10.65 5.14 -3.30
CA GLY A 17 11.25 4.04 -2.55
C GLY A 17 10.36 2.79 -2.53
N ALA A 18 9.06 2.97 -2.30
CA ALA A 18 8.09 1.87 -2.32
C ALA A 18 7.96 1.24 -3.72
N VAL A 19 7.89 2.06 -4.77
CA VAL A 19 7.83 1.57 -6.16
C VAL A 19 9.07 0.74 -6.50
N LYS A 20 10.27 1.25 -6.19
CA LYS A 20 11.52 0.53 -6.43
C LYS A 20 11.55 -0.82 -5.72
N GLU A 21 11.15 -0.86 -4.45
CA GLU A 21 11.14 -2.13 -3.71
C GLU A 21 10.06 -3.08 -4.25
N LEU A 22 8.89 -2.60 -4.63
CA LEU A 22 7.83 -3.43 -5.23
C LEU A 22 8.29 -4.06 -6.55
N HIS A 23 8.94 -3.29 -7.43
CA HIS A 23 9.51 -3.84 -8.66
C HIS A 23 10.56 -4.90 -8.37
N LYS A 24 11.43 -4.65 -7.39
CA LYS A 24 12.45 -5.61 -6.97
C LYS A 24 11.83 -6.88 -6.39
N LEU A 25 10.80 -6.76 -5.56
CA LEU A 25 10.08 -7.90 -4.98
C LEU A 25 9.33 -8.70 -6.05
N LYS A 26 8.81 -8.04 -7.09
CA LYS A 26 8.16 -8.69 -8.23
C LYS A 26 9.18 -9.53 -9.02
N ASP A 27 10.35 -8.95 -9.30
CA ASP A 27 11.45 -9.61 -10.00
C ASP A 27 12.02 -10.78 -9.18
N GLN A 28 12.25 -10.58 -7.89
CA GLN A 28 12.78 -11.60 -6.98
C GLN A 28 11.86 -12.81 -6.78
N GLN A 29 10.55 -12.60 -6.84
CA GLN A 29 9.57 -13.68 -6.65
C GLN A 29 9.16 -14.36 -7.96
N GLU A 30 9.73 -13.96 -9.10
CA GLU A 30 9.38 -14.49 -10.43
C GLU A 30 7.85 -14.52 -10.66
N LEU A 31 7.15 -13.51 -10.16
CA LEU A 31 5.70 -13.49 -10.17
C LEU A 31 5.19 -13.38 -11.60
N SER A 32 4.24 -14.26 -11.96
CA SER A 32 3.57 -14.21 -13.25
C SER A 32 2.79 -12.91 -13.43
N ASP A 33 2.53 -12.54 -14.68
CA ASP A 33 1.87 -11.26 -15.01
C ASP A 33 0.42 -11.14 -14.48
N ASP A 34 -0.18 -12.27 -14.10
CA ASP A 34 -1.47 -12.36 -13.41
C ASP A 34 -1.45 -11.89 -11.95
N PHE A 35 -0.26 -11.77 -11.34
CA PHE A 35 -0.13 -11.28 -9.98
C PHE A 35 -0.01 -9.76 -9.95
N GLY A 36 -0.68 -9.17 -8.97
CA GLY A 36 -0.65 -7.75 -8.69
C GLY A 36 -0.54 -7.49 -7.21
N LEU A 37 -0.23 -6.26 -6.85
CA LEU A 37 -0.15 -5.83 -5.47
C LEU A 37 -1.55 -5.68 -4.89
N ARG A 38 -1.93 -6.57 -3.98
CA ARG A 38 -3.16 -6.45 -3.22
C ARG A 38 -2.98 -5.47 -2.07
N ILE A 39 -3.89 -4.50 -1.97
CA ILE A 39 -3.93 -3.52 -0.88
C ILE A 39 -5.31 -3.53 -0.23
N GLY A 40 -5.33 -3.60 1.09
CA GLY A 40 -6.56 -3.61 1.87
C GLY A 40 -6.36 -3.11 3.29
N VAL A 41 -7.46 -3.06 4.03
CA VAL A 41 -7.44 -2.77 5.46
C VAL A 41 -7.95 -4.01 6.18
N GLU A 42 -7.14 -4.55 7.08
CA GLU A 42 -7.57 -5.56 8.04
C GLU A 42 -7.90 -4.85 9.35
N GLY A 43 -9.13 -5.01 9.84
CA GLY A 43 -9.53 -4.38 11.10
C GLY A 43 -8.60 -4.82 12.24
N GLY A 44 -7.76 -3.92 12.70
CA GLY A 44 -6.96 -4.15 13.91
C GLY A 44 -7.77 -3.73 15.13
N GLY A 45 -7.56 -4.44 16.23
CA GLY A 45 -8.33 -4.27 17.47
C GLY A 45 -8.10 -2.92 18.16
N CYS A 46 -8.13 -2.90 19.49
CA CYS A 46 -7.99 -1.67 20.30
C CYS A 46 -6.73 -0.81 20.05
N ALA A 47 -5.76 -1.27 19.23
CA ALA A 47 -4.44 -0.68 19.04
C ALA A 47 -4.21 0.00 17.67
N GLY A 48 -5.14 -0.07 16.72
CA GLY A 48 -5.01 0.61 15.42
C GLY A 48 -5.39 -0.27 14.23
N MET A 49 -5.62 0.33 13.07
CA MET A 49 -5.97 -0.38 11.83
C MET A 49 -4.74 -1.09 11.26
N ASN A 50 -4.89 -2.35 10.85
CA ASN A 50 -3.84 -3.07 10.11
C ASN A 50 -4.07 -2.87 8.60
N TYR A 51 -2.98 -2.77 7.86
CA TYR A 51 -3.04 -2.67 6.41
C TYR A 51 -2.45 -3.94 5.80
N ILE A 52 -3.10 -4.43 4.75
CA ILE A 52 -2.67 -5.61 4.01
C ILE A 52 -1.97 -5.11 2.77
N LEU A 53 -0.73 -5.55 2.55
CA LEU A 53 0.00 -5.33 1.32
C LEU A 53 0.80 -6.59 0.98
N GLY A 54 0.56 -7.13 -0.20
CA GLY A 54 1.22 -8.34 -0.67
C GLY A 54 0.84 -8.64 -2.12
N PHE A 55 1.63 -9.47 -2.80
CA PHE A 55 1.31 -9.88 -4.16
C PHE A 55 0.30 -11.02 -4.15
N ASP A 56 -0.79 -10.85 -4.90
CA ASP A 56 -1.90 -11.79 -4.95
C ASP A 56 -2.58 -11.68 -6.33
N GLN A 57 -3.40 -12.66 -6.68
CA GLN A 57 -4.21 -12.60 -7.89
C GLN A 57 -5.46 -11.73 -7.66
N LYS A 58 -6.02 -11.22 -8.75
CA LYS A 58 -7.30 -10.48 -8.71
C LYS A 58 -8.42 -11.37 -8.18
N LYS A 59 -9.18 -10.88 -7.19
CA LYS A 59 -10.37 -11.56 -6.67
C LYS A 59 -11.63 -10.86 -7.13
N ASP A 60 -12.75 -11.56 -7.02
CA ASP A 60 -14.06 -10.98 -7.27
C ASP A 60 -14.32 -9.80 -6.32
N GLY A 61 -14.83 -8.69 -6.85
CA GLY A 61 -15.06 -7.45 -6.10
C GLY A 61 -13.84 -6.51 -5.96
N ASP A 62 -12.65 -6.91 -6.44
CA ASP A 62 -11.50 -6.02 -6.53
C ASP A 62 -11.59 -5.09 -7.74
N ASN A 63 -11.24 -3.83 -7.49
CA ASN A 63 -10.84 -2.90 -8.53
C ASN A 63 -9.36 -3.09 -8.84
N GLU A 64 -9.03 -2.93 -10.11
CA GLU A 64 -7.68 -2.94 -10.63
C GLU A 64 -7.25 -1.51 -10.92
N TYR A 65 -6.07 -1.14 -10.46
CA TYR A 65 -5.45 0.14 -10.70
C TYR A 65 -4.03 -0.10 -11.21
N ASP A 66 -3.55 0.79 -12.07
CA ASP A 66 -2.14 0.83 -12.46
C ASP A 66 -1.49 2.02 -11.76
N ILE A 67 -0.47 1.78 -10.94
CA ILE A 67 0.25 2.86 -10.25
C ILE A 67 1.71 2.72 -10.60
N GLU A 68 2.22 3.66 -11.40
CA GLU A 68 3.62 3.68 -11.87
C GLU A 68 4.05 2.36 -12.56
N GLY A 69 3.12 1.69 -13.27
CA GLY A 69 3.37 0.42 -13.95
C GLY A 69 3.24 -0.82 -13.05
N ILE A 70 2.74 -0.66 -11.82
CA ILE A 70 2.42 -1.75 -10.90
C ILE A 70 0.91 -1.96 -10.91
N ARG A 71 0.48 -3.18 -11.25
CA ARG A 71 -0.92 -3.61 -11.09
C ARG A 71 -1.25 -3.70 -9.60
N VAL A 72 -2.28 -2.99 -9.19
CA VAL A 72 -2.77 -2.94 -7.82
C VAL A 72 -4.20 -3.45 -7.78
N PHE A 73 -4.48 -4.41 -6.91
CA PHE A 73 -5.80 -4.95 -6.65
C PHE A 73 -6.31 -4.45 -5.30
N MET A 74 -7.50 -3.87 -5.29
CA MET A 74 -8.10 -3.35 -4.07
C MET A 74 -9.61 -3.53 -4.07
N HIS A 75 -10.12 -4.11 -3.00
CA HIS A 75 -11.55 -4.31 -2.84
C HIS A 75 -12.27 -2.97 -2.70
N LYS A 76 -13.41 -2.81 -3.40
CA LYS A 76 -14.20 -1.57 -3.39
C LYS A 76 -14.55 -1.07 -1.98
N ALA A 77 -14.80 -1.97 -1.05
CA ALA A 77 -15.12 -1.63 0.34
C ALA A 77 -13.96 -0.94 1.08
N HIS A 78 -12.70 -1.23 0.72
CA HIS A 78 -11.53 -0.63 1.37
C HIS A 78 -11.12 0.69 0.72
N GLY A 79 -11.54 0.96 -0.52
CA GLY A 79 -11.15 2.15 -1.26
C GLY A 79 -11.42 3.46 -0.52
N LEU A 80 -12.53 3.56 0.22
CA LEU A 80 -12.84 4.74 1.03
C LEU A 80 -11.87 4.95 2.21
N TYR A 81 -11.40 3.87 2.83
CA TYR A 81 -10.46 3.93 3.96
C TYR A 81 -9.03 4.23 3.52
N LEU A 82 -8.68 3.79 2.31
CA LEU A 82 -7.36 3.97 1.71
C LEU A 82 -7.26 5.27 0.90
N ALA A 83 -8.37 5.98 0.69
CA ALA A 83 -8.42 7.21 -0.08
C ALA A 83 -7.49 8.30 0.50
N GLY A 84 -6.58 8.78 -0.34
CA GLY A 84 -5.57 9.78 -0.02
C GLY A 84 -4.36 9.22 0.73
N MET A 85 -4.27 7.91 0.97
CA MET A 85 -3.10 7.36 1.66
C MET A 85 -1.86 7.33 0.77
N GLN A 86 -0.71 7.51 1.39
CA GLN A 86 0.60 7.36 0.76
C GLN A 86 1.34 6.17 1.40
N ILE A 87 1.82 5.27 0.56
CA ILE A 87 2.53 4.07 0.97
C ILE A 87 4.01 4.31 0.69
N ASP A 88 4.82 4.22 1.75
CA ASP A 88 6.26 4.36 1.72
C ASP A 88 6.93 3.02 2.04
N PHE A 89 8.19 2.86 1.65
CA PHE A 89 8.99 1.71 2.05
C PHE A 89 10.23 2.18 2.79
N GLN A 90 10.34 1.78 4.05
CA GLN A 90 11.50 2.07 4.88
C GLN A 90 12.36 0.82 4.94
N ASP A 91 13.64 0.95 4.55
CA ASP A 91 14.64 -0.13 4.65
C ASP A 91 15.60 0.05 5.84
N GLY A 92 15.21 0.86 6.82
CA GLY A 92 16.05 1.24 7.95
C GLY A 92 16.48 0.05 8.83
N LEU A 93 17.66 0.17 9.43
CA LEU A 93 18.24 -0.82 10.36
C LEU A 93 17.31 -1.23 11.52
N ASN A 94 16.41 -0.33 11.94
CA ASN A 94 15.49 -0.55 13.06
C ASN A 94 14.14 -1.14 12.62
N ALA A 95 13.73 -0.92 11.37
CA ALA A 95 12.46 -1.41 10.83
C ALA A 95 12.53 -1.41 9.30
N ARG A 96 12.44 -2.61 8.71
CA ARG A 96 12.24 -2.79 7.27
C ARG A 96 10.77 -3.13 7.02
N GLY A 97 10.09 -2.34 6.21
CA GLY A 97 8.69 -2.61 5.89
C GLY A 97 7.99 -1.48 5.15
N PHE A 98 6.78 -1.79 4.68
CA PHE A 98 5.88 -0.81 4.10
C PHE A 98 5.18 -0.02 5.19
N VAL A 99 5.18 1.31 5.04
CA VAL A 99 4.60 2.27 5.98
C VAL A 99 3.44 2.98 5.30
N PHE A 100 2.29 2.98 5.96
CA PHE A 100 1.07 3.58 5.45
C PHE A 100 0.85 4.93 6.12
N ASN A 101 1.03 6.01 5.36
CA ASN A 101 0.77 7.37 5.79
C ASN A 101 -0.65 7.77 5.37
N ASN A 102 -1.55 7.89 6.35
CA ASN A 102 -2.91 8.35 6.10
C ASN A 102 -3.02 9.83 6.47
N PRO A 103 -3.10 10.77 5.50
CA PRO A 103 -3.23 12.19 5.81
C PRO A 103 -4.58 12.54 6.44
N ASN A 104 -5.60 11.68 6.30
CA ASN A 104 -6.89 11.82 6.96
C ASN A 104 -6.88 11.26 8.39
N ALA A 105 -5.85 10.48 8.76
CA ALA A 105 -5.65 10.06 10.14
C ALA A 105 -5.05 11.23 10.92
N ALA A 106 -5.93 12.13 11.37
CA ALA A 106 -5.58 13.10 12.40
C ALA A 106 -5.15 12.33 13.66
N SER A 107 -3.83 12.26 13.87
CA SER A 107 -3.13 12.08 15.14
C SER A 107 -3.92 11.41 16.27
N THR A 108 -3.74 10.10 16.44
CA THR A 108 -3.95 9.40 17.71
C THR A 108 -3.21 8.08 17.57
N CYS A 109 -2.03 7.87 18.15
CA CYS A 109 -1.71 8.10 19.54
C CYS A 109 -0.25 8.59 19.68
N GLY A 110 -0.10 9.88 19.96
CA GLY A 110 1.05 10.38 20.69
C GLY A 110 0.98 9.89 22.13
N CYS A 111 1.42 8.66 22.37
CA CYS A 111 1.95 8.25 23.67
C CYS A 111 3.38 7.80 23.35
N GLY A 112 4.37 8.70 23.31
CA GLY A 112 4.66 9.54 24.47
C GLY A 112 5.21 8.73 25.64
N SER A 113 5.69 7.51 25.40
CA SER A 113 6.54 6.78 26.35
C SER A 113 7.91 6.54 25.73
N SER A 114 8.57 7.64 25.35
CA SER A 114 10.00 7.71 25.60
C SER A 114 10.20 7.66 27.12
N PHE A 115 11.24 6.91 27.54
CA PHE A 115 11.89 6.84 28.85
C PHE A 115 11.06 6.42 30.09
N SER A 116 11.30 5.20 30.59
CA SER A 116 11.96 5.01 31.90
C SER A 116 12.41 3.54 32.09
N VAL A 117 13.71 3.39 32.36
CA VAL A 117 14.55 2.23 32.78
C VAL A 117 14.89 1.11 31.79
#